data_AF-X1JA07-F1
#
_entry.id   AF-X1JA07-F1
#
_cell.length_a   1.000
_cell.length_b   1.000
_cell.length_c   1.000
_cell.angle_alpha   90.00
_cell.angle_beta   90.00
_cell.angle_gamma   90.00
#
_symmetry.space_group_name_H-M   'P 1'
#
loop_
_entity.id
_entity.type
_entity.pdbx_description
1 polymer ?
#
loop_
_entity_poly.entity_id
_entity_poly.type
_entity_poly.pdbx_seq_one_letter_code
_entity_poly.pdbx_strand_id
1 'polypeptide(L)'
;LGAGAVIVFDKSRDVIDIVYRTMEFLAEESCGKCTPCRQGTEVMVEILERFCRGEGLKKEIKDLEDLSSVMMLTSLCGLGQAAPNAVIDSLQYFREAYESRVVGN
;
A
#
# COMPACT_ATOMS: atom_id res chain seq x y z
N LEU A 1 12.02 -5.13 14.10
CA LEU A 1 11.67 -3.72 14.38
C LEU A 1 12.60 -2.86 13.54
N GLY A 2 12.10 -1.95 12.71
CA GLY A 2 12.90 -1.08 11.84
C GLY A 2 13.67 -0.03 12.63
N ALA A 3 13.36 1.26 12.44
CA ALA A 3 14.00 2.36 13.16
C ALA A 3 13.60 2.51 14.66
N GLY A 4 12.71 1.64 15.16
CA GLY A 4 12.16 1.76 16.53
C GLY A 4 11.13 2.89 16.71
N ALA A 5 10.68 3.51 15.60
CA ALA A 5 9.62 4.50 15.63
C ALA A 5 8.24 3.86 15.84
N VAL A 6 7.41 4.48 16.67
CA VAL A 6 6.03 4.08 16.92
C VAL A 6 5.11 5.25 16.57
N ILE A 7 4.19 5.03 15.63
CA ILE A 7 3.20 6.01 15.22
C ILE A 7 1.83 5.51 15.69
N VAL A 8 1.07 6.38 16.37
CA VAL A 8 -0.24 6.04 16.94
C VAL A 8 -1.32 6.86 16.25
N PHE A 9 -2.34 6.17 15.74
CA PHE A 9 -3.54 6.77 15.17
C PHE A 9 -4.75 6.39 16.01
N ASP A 10 -5.66 7.34 16.23
CA ASP A 10 -6.95 7.05 16.87
C ASP A 10 -8.01 6.65 15.84
N LYS A 11 -9.24 6.41 16.30
CA LYS A 11 -10.37 6.00 15.45
C LYS A 11 -10.91 7.12 14.55
N SER A 12 -10.45 8.36 14.69
CA SER A 12 -10.88 9.47 13.82
C SER A 12 -10.15 9.48 12.48
N ARG A 13 -9.08 8.70 12.35
CA ARG A 13 -8.26 8.62 11.15
C ARG A 13 -8.69 7.46 10.26
N ASP A 14 -8.68 7.71 8.95
CA ASP A 14 -8.97 6.71 7.95
C ASP A 14 -7.72 5.87 7.66
N VAL A 15 -7.83 4.55 7.87
CA VAL A 15 -6.72 3.61 7.64
C VAL A 15 -6.28 3.57 6.17
N ILE A 16 -7.20 3.72 5.21
CA ILE A 16 -6.86 3.68 3.79
C ILE A 16 -6.10 4.94 3.40
N ASP A 17 -6.51 6.12 3.90
CA ASP A 17 -5.77 7.37 3.72
C ASP A 17 -4.36 7.28 4.31
N ILE A 18 -4.21 6.71 5.52
CA ILE A 18 -2.88 6.52 6.14
C ILE A 18 -1.97 5.66 5.25
N VAL A 19 -2.48 4.54 4.74
CA VAL A 19 -1.71 3.62 3.89
C VAL A 19 -1.38 4.28 2.55
N TYR A 20 -2.35 4.98 1.94
CA TYR A 20 -2.16 5.76 0.72
C TYR A 20 -1.04 6.78 0.87
N ARG A 21 -1.09 7.62 1.92
CA ARG A 21 -0.05 8.64 2.19
C ARG A 21 1.32 8.02 2.47
N THR A 22 1.35 6.86 3.12
CA THR A 22 2.60 6.13 3.35
C THR A 22 3.19 5.65 2.03
N MET A 23 2.36 5.10 1.13
CA MET A 23 2.81 4.65 -0.18
C MET A 23 3.18 5.80 -1.11
N GLU A 24 2.48 6.91 -1.06
CA GLU A 24 2.78 8.14 -1.79
C GLU A 24 4.19 8.63 -1.42
N PHE A 25 4.48 8.75 -0.13
CA PHE A 25 5.82 9.09 0.37
C PHE A 25 6.90 8.12 -0.12
N LEU A 26 6.64 6.80 -0.05
CA LEU A 26 7.61 5.79 -0.48
C LEU A 26 7.83 5.77 -2.00
N ALA A 27 6.82 6.14 -2.78
CA ALA A 27 6.94 6.32 -4.22
C ALA A 27 7.82 7.53 -4.55
N GLU A 28 7.63 8.65 -3.87
CA GLU A 28 8.44 9.86 -4.02
C GLU A 28 9.90 9.63 -3.61
N GLU A 29 10.14 8.92 -2.51
CA GLU A 29 11.48 8.60 -1.99
C GLU A 29 12.13 7.37 -2.67
N SER A 30 11.47 6.80 -3.68
CA SER A 30 12.05 5.73 -4.48
C SER A 30 13.17 6.29 -5.35
N CYS A 31 14.38 5.75 -5.20
CA CYS A 31 15.51 6.09 -6.09
C CYS A 31 15.30 5.66 -7.56
N GLY A 32 14.22 4.91 -7.86
CA GLY A 32 13.86 4.51 -9.22
C GLY A 32 14.75 3.44 -9.86
N LYS A 33 15.72 2.84 -9.14
CA LYS A 33 16.73 1.96 -9.76
C LYS A 33 16.19 0.61 -10.25
N CYS A 34 15.37 -0.08 -9.46
CA CYS A 34 14.81 -1.38 -9.83
C CYS A 34 13.32 -1.28 -10.16
N THR A 35 12.91 -1.90 -11.27
CA THR A 35 11.52 -1.92 -11.76
C THR A 35 10.47 -2.33 -10.71
N PRO A 36 10.63 -3.43 -9.93
CA PRO A 36 9.61 -3.83 -8.97
C PRO A 36 9.32 -2.73 -7.93
N CYS A 37 10.34 -2.02 -7.45
CA CYS A 37 10.15 -0.88 -6.56
C CYS A 37 9.56 0.32 -7.31
N ARG A 38 10.22 0.78 -8.38
CA ARG A 38 9.85 2.03 -9.09
C ARG A 38 8.40 2.00 -9.58
N GLN A 39 8.02 0.93 -10.28
CA GLN A 39 6.68 0.81 -10.85
C GLN A 39 5.68 0.25 -9.83
N GLY A 40 6.13 -0.64 -8.93
CA GLY A 40 5.24 -1.22 -7.93
C GLY A 40 4.69 -0.17 -6.97
N THR A 41 5.51 0.78 -6.50
CA THR A 41 5.03 1.86 -5.64
C THR A 41 4.05 2.77 -6.36
N GLU A 42 4.32 3.15 -7.62
CA GLU A 42 3.42 3.98 -8.43
C GLU A 42 2.05 3.30 -8.62
N VAL A 43 2.03 2.03 -9.01
CA VAL A 43 0.78 1.26 -9.19
C VAL A 43 0.01 1.13 -7.88
N MET A 44 0.70 0.89 -6.75
CA MET A 44 0.04 0.83 -5.45
C MET A 44 -0.60 2.17 -5.06
N VAL A 45 0.08 3.29 -5.32
CA VAL A 45 -0.46 4.63 -5.07
C VAL A 45 -1.73 4.86 -5.89
N GLU A 46 -1.73 4.53 -7.18
CA GLU A 46 -2.90 4.66 -8.04
C GLU A 46 -4.10 3.82 -7.57
N ILE A 47 -3.85 2.58 -7.15
CA ILE A 47 -4.89 1.70 -6.60
C ILE A 47 -5.44 2.30 -5.30
N LEU A 48 -4.56 2.66 -4.36
CA LEU A 48 -4.96 3.18 -3.06
C LEU A 48 -5.68 4.53 -3.17
N GLU A 49 -5.33 5.36 -4.15
CA GLU A 49 -6.04 6.60 -4.46
C GLU A 49 -7.49 6.32 -4.88
N ARG A 50 -7.72 5.31 -5.73
CA ARG A 50 -9.08 4.87 -6.09
C ARG A 50 -9.85 4.39 -4.86
N PHE A 51 -9.23 3.59 -3.99
CA PHE A 51 -9.86 3.21 -2.73
C PHE A 51 -10.18 4.43 -1.86
N CYS A 52 -9.31 5.44 -1.77
CA CYS A 52 -9.60 6.68 -1.03
C CYS A 52 -10.82 7.44 -1.58
N ARG A 53 -11.05 7.37 -2.90
CA ARG A 53 -12.20 7.98 -3.59
C ARG A 53 -13.48 7.14 -3.52
N GLY A 54 -13.43 5.93 -2.97
CA GLY A 54 -14.56 5.00 -2.98
C GLY A 54 -14.80 4.33 -4.34
N GLU A 55 -13.78 4.33 -5.19
CA GLU A 55 -13.81 3.82 -6.57
C GLU A 55 -13.03 2.50 -6.73
N GLY A 56 -12.78 1.80 -5.62
CA GLY A 56 -11.97 0.57 -5.63
C GLY A 56 -12.63 -0.57 -6.40
N LEU A 57 -11.82 -1.45 -6.97
CA LEU A 57 -12.29 -2.67 -7.64
C LEU A 57 -11.98 -3.90 -6.79
N LYS A 58 -12.91 -4.87 -6.76
CA LYS A 58 -12.73 -6.12 -6.01
C LYS A 58 -11.43 -6.86 -6.39
N LYS A 59 -11.07 -6.82 -7.67
CA LYS A 59 -9.84 -7.44 -8.19
C LYS A 59 -8.58 -6.79 -7.63
N GLU A 60 -8.61 -5.48 -7.38
CA GLU A 60 -7.43 -4.72 -6.96
C GLU A 60 -6.97 -5.08 -5.55
N ILE A 61 -7.85 -5.60 -4.70
CA ILE A 61 -7.45 -6.17 -3.41
C ILE A 61 -6.45 -7.30 -3.62
N LYS A 62 -6.72 -8.21 -4.56
CA LYS A 62 -5.80 -9.29 -4.91
C LYS A 62 -4.56 -8.76 -5.64
N ASP A 63 -4.74 -7.79 -6.53
CA ASP A 63 -3.61 -7.18 -7.25
C ASP A 63 -2.61 -6.53 -6.27
N LEU A 64 -3.09 -5.88 -5.19
CA LEU A 64 -2.25 -5.35 -4.11
C LEU A 64 -1.48 -6.47 -3.39
N GLU A 65 -2.11 -7.60 -3.07
CA GLU A 65 -1.44 -8.75 -2.41
C GLU A 65 -0.35 -9.37 -3.29
N ASP A 66 -0.67 -9.61 -4.56
CA ASP A 66 0.25 -10.19 -5.53
C ASP A 66 1.45 -9.26 -5.77
N LEU A 67 1.18 -7.97 -6.01
CA LEU A 67 2.22 -6.97 -6.25
C LEU A 67 3.11 -6.77 -5.03
N SER A 68 2.51 -6.75 -3.83
CA SER A 68 3.26 -6.69 -2.57
C SER A 68 4.25 -7.84 -2.45
N SER A 69 3.80 -9.06 -2.77
CA SER A 69 4.64 -10.26 -2.75
C SER A 69 5.82 -10.16 -3.72
N VAL A 70 5.55 -9.70 -4.95
CA VAL A 70 6.60 -9.48 -5.97
C VAL A 70 7.61 -8.43 -5.50
N MET A 71 7.15 -7.30 -4.97
CA MET A 71 8.01 -6.22 -4.49
C MET A 71 8.92 -6.68 -3.35
N MET A 72 8.39 -7.40 -2.36
CA MET A 72 9.16 -7.95 -1.24
C MET A 72 10.27 -8.89 -1.70
N LEU A 73 9.99 -9.75 -2.69
CA LEU A 73 10.93 -10.79 -3.12
C LEU A 73 11.96 -10.30 -4.13
N THR A 74 11.64 -9.29 -4.93
CA THR A 74 12.43 -8.95 -6.13
C THR A 74 13.02 -7.54 -6.12
N SER A 75 12.66 -6.70 -5.15
CA SER A 75 13.27 -5.38 -5.01
C SER A 75 14.73 -5.46 -4.56
N LEU A 76 15.54 -4.56 -5.13
CA LEU A 76 17.00 -4.57 -4.95
C LEU A 76 17.44 -4.19 -3.53
N CYS A 77 16.70 -3.32 -2.85
CA CYS A 77 17.08 -2.75 -1.55
C CYS A 77 15.94 -2.84 -0.53
N GLY A 78 16.28 -2.57 0.74
CA GLY A 78 15.34 -2.64 1.85
C GLY A 78 14.12 -1.71 1.72
N LEU A 79 14.24 -0.56 1.04
CA LEU A 79 13.09 0.32 0.79
C LEU A 79 12.06 -0.40 -0.07
N GLY A 80 12.45 -0.90 -1.25
CA GLY A 80 11.51 -1.57 -2.14
C GLY A 80 10.96 -2.88 -1.56
N GLN A 81 11.75 -3.57 -0.73
CA GLN A 81 11.31 -4.77 -0.04
C GLN A 81 10.30 -4.46 1.08
N ALA A 82 10.48 -3.37 1.82
CA ALA A 82 9.62 -3.02 2.94
C ALA A 82 8.45 -2.08 2.58
N ALA A 83 8.51 -1.43 1.42
CA ALA A 83 7.47 -0.51 0.95
C ALA A 83 6.04 -1.11 1.02
N PRO A 84 5.79 -2.34 0.57
CA PRO A 84 4.43 -2.89 0.58
C PRO A 84 3.93 -3.34 1.96
N ASN A 85 4.74 -3.26 3.02
CA ASN A 85 4.36 -3.78 4.35
C ASN A 85 3.10 -3.12 4.89
N ALA A 86 2.97 -1.79 4.73
CA ALA A 86 1.80 -1.05 5.19
C ALA A 86 0.51 -1.51 4.48
N VAL A 87 0.62 -1.91 3.21
CA VAL A 87 -0.49 -2.43 2.39
C VAL A 87 -0.87 -3.85 2.82
N ILE A 88 0.11 -4.73 3.05
CA ILE A 88 -0.15 -6.10 3.49
C ILE A 88 -0.81 -6.11 4.87
N ASP A 89 -0.26 -5.34 5.81
CA ASP A 89 -0.79 -5.29 7.17
C ASP A 89 -2.21 -4.71 7.19
N SER A 90 -2.48 -3.65 6.41
CA SER A 90 -3.82 -3.09 6.33
C SER A 90 -4.82 -4.05 5.65
N LEU A 91 -4.41 -4.80 4.63
CA LEU A 91 -5.25 -5.83 4.02
C LEU A 91 -5.52 -6.99 4.96
N GLN A 92 -4.58 -7.33 5.85
CA GLN A 92 -4.75 -8.39 6.83
C GLN A 92 -5.69 -7.99 7.97
N TYR A 93 -5.50 -6.79 8.54
CA TYR A 93 -6.20 -6.37 9.76
C TYR A 93 -7.42 -5.47 9.51
N PHE A 94 -7.50 -4.83 8.35
CA PHE A 94 -8.54 -3.85 7.99
C PHE A 94 -9.15 -4.15 6.62
N ARG A 95 -9.24 -5.42 6.22
CA ARG A 95 -9.83 -5.86 4.95
C ARG A 95 -11.20 -5.24 4.68
N GLU A 96 -12.07 -5.16 5.69
CA GLU A 96 -13.41 -4.58 5.58
C GLU A 96 -13.38 -3.09 5.14
N ALA A 97 -12.32 -2.35 5.49
CA ALA A 97 -12.13 -0.98 5.03
C ALA A 97 -11.91 -0.91 3.51
N TYR A 98 -11.27 -1.92 2.90
CA TYR A 98 -11.15 -2.00 1.45
C TYR A 98 -12.47 -2.42 0.82
N GLU A 99 -13.08 -3.49 1.34
CA GLU A 99 -14.30 -4.08 0.77
C GLU A 99 -15.51 -3.11 0.80
N SER A 100 -15.60 -2.26 1.82
CA SER A 100 -16.64 -1.21 1.91
C SER A 100 -16.49 -0.09 0.87
N ARG A 101 -15.34 0.02 0.19
CA ARG A 101 -15.04 1.05 -0.82
C ARG A 101 -14.96 0.50 -2.24
N VAL A 102 -15.44 -0.72 -2.44
CA VAL A 102 -15.54 -1.36 -3.76
C VAL A 102 -16.82 -0.92 -4.47
N VAL A 103 -16.71 -0.54 -5.74
CA VAL A 103 -17.87 -0.18 -6.58
C VAL A 103 -18.63 -1.43 -7.00
N GLY A 104 -19.97 -1.39 -6.88
CA GLY A 104 -20.87 -2.42 -7.42
C GLY A 104 -21.14 -3.60 -6.49
N ASN A 105 -21.13 -3.38 -5.16
CA ASN A 105 -21.74 -4.30 -4.19
C ASN A 105 -23.27 -4.29 -4.27
#